data_AF-L9VY48-F1
#
_entry.id   AF-L9VY48-F1
#
_cell.length_a   1.000
_cell.length_b   1.000
_cell.length_c   1.000
_cell.angle_alpha   90.00
_cell.angle_beta   90.00
_cell.angle_gamma   90.00
#
_symmetry.space_group_name_H-M   'P 1'
#
loop_
_entity.id
_entity.type
_entity.pdbx_description
1 polymer ?
#
loop_
_entity_poly.entity_id
_entity_poly.type
_entity_poly.pdbx_seq_one_letter_code
_entity_poly.pdbx_strand_id
1 'polypeptide(L)'
;MSTNRPLQSDSHRDQPTNEYASDRDRSYPGDIARLNGHELVAIDEWLPGAEPTPYELNLTDGYEYRTRYWRCRKCGQERNHRDEFSTPCDTPQLATALEAGGYSIDDPRTRRALNEELDVRFATMGPIYEVESESGATYEVDIEATTCTCPDFEQRQPDNGCKHLRRVDLEIRTGLVPVPDGTFSR
;
A
#
# COMPACT_ATOMS: atom_id res chain seq x y z
N MET A 1 32.37 -70.23 -38.42
CA MET A 1 32.44 -70.62 -37.00
C MET A 1 32.78 -69.36 -36.22
N SER A 2 31.77 -68.56 -35.90
CA SER A 2 30.98 -68.64 -34.66
C SER A 2 31.56 -67.64 -33.64
N THR A 3 30.99 -66.42 -33.59
CA THR A 3 30.00 -65.96 -32.59
C THR A 3 30.68 -65.58 -31.25
N ASN A 4 30.53 -64.39 -30.70
CA ASN A 4 29.24 -63.77 -30.34
C ASN A 4 29.25 -62.24 -30.28
N ARG A 5 28.12 -61.69 -30.74
CA ARG A 5 27.60 -60.32 -30.63
C ARG A 5 27.03 -60.06 -29.21
N PRO A 6 26.65 -58.80 -28.89
CA PRO A 6 26.45 -58.27 -27.55
C PRO A 6 25.01 -58.43 -27.03
N LEU A 7 24.85 -58.32 -25.71
CA LEU A 7 23.61 -58.16 -24.96
C LEU A 7 23.95 -57.32 -23.70
N GLN A 8 23.23 -56.31 -23.25
CA GLN A 8 22.04 -55.60 -23.70
C GLN A 8 21.96 -54.34 -22.82
N SER A 9 21.55 -53.24 -23.43
CA SER A 9 21.11 -52.01 -22.77
C SER A 9 19.70 -52.16 -22.18
N ASP A 10 19.35 -51.21 -21.29
CA ASP A 10 18.04 -50.89 -20.68
C ASP A 10 17.69 -51.65 -19.38
N SER A 11 17.17 -51.02 -18.31
CA SER A 11 16.55 -49.69 -18.17
C SER A 11 16.49 -49.29 -16.69
N HIS A 12 16.73 -48.00 -16.40
CA HIS A 12 16.04 -47.19 -15.38
C HIS A 12 16.63 -45.77 -15.51
N ARG A 13 16.14 -44.94 -16.44
CA ARG A 13 14.92 -44.13 -16.39
C ARG A 13 15.03 -42.95 -15.43
N ASP A 14 15.02 -41.74 -16.02
CA ASP A 14 14.56 -40.44 -15.50
C ASP A 14 15.26 -39.91 -14.22
N GLN A 15 15.70 -38.65 -14.03
CA GLN A 15 15.69 -37.37 -14.72
C GLN A 15 16.47 -36.40 -13.79
N PRO A 16 17.12 -35.32 -14.26
CA PRO A 16 17.81 -34.39 -13.38
C PRO A 16 16.79 -33.46 -12.73
N THR A 17 16.59 -33.54 -11.41
CA THR A 17 15.92 -32.48 -10.65
C THR A 17 16.59 -32.34 -9.30
N ASN A 18 17.29 -31.23 -9.12
CA ASN A 18 17.20 -30.47 -7.89
C ASN A 18 17.52 -29.03 -8.26
N GLU A 19 16.46 -28.41 -8.77
CA GLU A 19 16.28 -26.97 -8.74
C GLU A 19 16.60 -26.50 -7.32
N TYR A 20 17.72 -25.81 -7.17
CA TYR A 20 17.92 -24.88 -6.06
C TYR A 20 16.95 -23.72 -6.29
N ALA A 21 15.66 -23.97 -6.05
CA ALA A 21 14.69 -22.91 -5.86
C ALA A 21 15.08 -22.25 -4.53
N SER A 22 15.78 -21.13 -4.63
CA SER A 22 16.12 -20.28 -3.50
C SER A 22 14.84 -20.03 -2.69
N ASP A 23 14.86 -20.39 -1.40
CA ASP A 23 13.78 -20.19 -0.42
C ASP A 23 13.48 -18.69 -0.15
N ARG A 24 13.92 -17.81 -1.06
CA ARG A 24 13.72 -16.36 -1.06
C ARG A 24 12.31 -15.95 -1.45
N ASP A 25 11.53 -16.84 -2.07
CA ASP A 25 10.26 -16.46 -2.73
C ASP A 25 9.02 -17.22 -2.20
N ARG A 26 9.15 -17.98 -1.11
CA ARG A 26 8.01 -18.64 -0.47
C ARG A 26 7.21 -17.64 0.38
N SER A 27 6.21 -17.03 -0.25
CA SER A 27 5.10 -16.36 0.45
C SER A 27 4.14 -17.43 0.98
N TYR A 28 3.85 -17.44 2.29
CA TYR A 28 2.94 -18.42 2.89
C TYR A 28 1.52 -17.85 2.98
N PRO A 29 0.47 -18.62 2.64
CA PRO A 29 -0.91 -18.19 2.80
C PRO A 29 -1.29 -18.16 4.31
N GLY A 30 -0.88 -17.09 4.98
CA GLY A 30 -1.07 -16.86 6.42
C GLY A 30 -0.52 -15.52 6.91
N ASP A 31 -0.02 -14.67 6.01
CA ASP A 31 0.75 -13.47 6.35
C ASP A 31 -0.09 -12.26 6.74
N ILE A 32 -1.42 -12.40 6.84
CA ILE A 32 -2.34 -11.33 7.26
C ILE A 32 -3.31 -11.85 8.32
N ALA A 33 -3.41 -11.15 9.46
CA ALA A 33 -4.33 -11.47 10.55
C ALA A 33 -5.06 -10.23 11.08
N ARG A 34 -6.24 -10.42 11.68
CA ARG A 34 -6.98 -9.35 12.36
C ARG A 34 -7.21 -9.74 13.81
N LEU A 35 -6.75 -8.91 14.75
CA LEU A 35 -6.87 -9.16 16.19
C LEU A 35 -7.03 -7.84 16.94
N ASN A 36 -8.01 -7.71 17.83
CA ASN A 36 -8.22 -6.53 18.69
C ASN A 36 -8.22 -5.19 17.91
N GLY A 37 -8.81 -5.17 16.72
CA GLY A 37 -8.83 -4.00 15.85
C GLY A 37 -7.54 -3.77 15.04
N HIS A 38 -6.48 -4.54 15.26
CA HIS A 38 -5.26 -4.52 14.47
C HIS A 38 -5.43 -5.25 13.13
N GLU A 39 -4.73 -4.78 12.11
CA GLU A 39 -4.53 -5.48 10.84
C GLU A 39 -3.04 -5.83 10.76
N LEU A 40 -2.72 -7.07 11.12
CA LEU A 40 -1.37 -7.57 11.31
C LEU A 40 -0.84 -8.17 10.01
N VAL A 41 0.40 -7.84 9.66
CA VAL A 41 1.14 -8.45 8.56
C VAL A 41 2.39 -9.10 9.12
N ALA A 42 2.68 -10.33 8.68
CA ALA A 42 3.94 -10.99 8.98
C ALA A 42 5.05 -10.41 8.11
N ILE A 43 6.12 -9.94 8.74
CA ILE A 43 7.32 -9.46 8.08
C ILE A 43 8.41 -10.49 8.30
N ASP A 44 8.93 -11.01 7.19
CA ASP A 44 10.08 -11.90 7.15
C ASP A 44 11.25 -11.11 6.55
N GLU A 45 12.24 -10.77 7.37
CA GLU A 45 13.40 -9.99 6.92
C GLU A 45 14.72 -10.64 7.34
N TRP A 46 15.75 -10.41 6.53
CA TRP A 46 17.13 -10.79 6.84
C TRP A 46 17.86 -9.59 7.40
N LEU A 47 18.34 -9.69 8.63
CA LEU A 47 19.08 -8.64 9.31
C LEU A 47 20.56 -9.01 9.40
N PRO A 48 21.46 -8.03 9.25
CA PRO A 48 22.90 -8.26 9.40
C PRO A 48 23.24 -8.56 10.87
N GLY A 49 24.22 -9.44 11.07
CA GLY A 49 24.72 -9.88 12.37
C GLY A 49 24.30 -11.31 12.73
N ALA A 50 24.72 -11.74 13.91
CA ALA A 50 24.28 -12.99 14.49
C ALA A 50 22.87 -12.85 15.07
N GLU A 51 22.11 -13.93 15.06
CA GLU A 51 20.78 -13.95 15.67
C GLU A 51 20.88 -13.55 17.15
N PRO A 52 20.11 -12.55 17.61
CA PRO A 52 20.12 -12.15 19.00
C PRO A 52 19.56 -13.29 19.85
N THR A 53 20.43 -13.91 20.63
CA THR A 53 20.02 -14.93 21.59
C THR A 53 20.03 -14.35 23.01
N PRO A 54 19.14 -14.80 23.90
CA PRO A 54 19.14 -14.35 25.30
C PRO A 54 20.36 -14.87 26.09
N TYR A 55 21.24 -15.65 25.44
CA TYR A 55 22.47 -16.16 25.99
C TYR A 55 23.65 -15.46 25.30
N GLU A 56 24.78 -15.33 25.99
CA GLU A 56 26.03 -14.83 25.39
C GLU A 56 26.68 -15.89 24.46
N LEU A 57 25.88 -16.56 23.64
CA LEU A 57 26.29 -17.61 22.73
C LEU A 57 25.84 -17.23 21.32
N ASN A 58 26.81 -17.07 20.42
CA ASN A 58 26.53 -17.01 19.00
C ASN A 58 26.20 -18.43 18.54
N LEU A 59 24.92 -18.70 18.28
CA LEU A 59 24.46 -20.01 17.82
C LEU A 59 24.70 -20.23 16.31
N THR A 60 25.15 -19.20 15.61
CA THR A 60 25.36 -19.19 14.15
C THR A 60 26.61 -18.40 13.79
N ASP A 61 27.46 -18.96 12.91
CA ASP A 61 28.61 -18.26 12.28
C ASP A 61 28.19 -17.35 11.11
N GLY A 62 26.88 -17.12 10.96
CA GLY A 62 26.29 -16.32 9.88
C GLY A 62 26.46 -14.83 10.12
N TYR A 63 26.68 -14.08 9.03
CA TYR A 63 26.70 -12.62 9.03
C TYR A 63 25.30 -12.01 8.87
N GLU A 64 24.28 -12.84 8.75
CA GLU A 64 22.88 -12.44 8.64
C GLU A 64 22.00 -13.50 9.34
N TYR A 65 20.88 -13.07 9.91
CA TYR A 65 19.85 -13.95 10.45
C TYR A 65 18.47 -13.54 9.94
N ARG A 66 17.57 -14.52 9.82
CA ARG A 66 16.17 -14.28 9.43
C ARG A 66 15.33 -14.07 10.68
N THR A 67 14.62 -12.96 10.74
CA THR A 67 13.60 -12.74 11.77
C THR A 67 12.21 -12.75 11.14
N ARG A 68 11.23 -13.19 11.93
CA ARG A 68 9.81 -13.08 11.59
C ARG A 68 9.09 -12.39 12.73
N TYR A 69 8.49 -11.25 12.44
CA TYR A 69 7.67 -10.50 13.39
C TYR A 69 6.37 -10.04 12.73
N TRP A 70 5.43 -9.60 13.54
CA TRP A 70 4.14 -9.10 13.12
C TRP A 70 4.08 -7.59 13.31
N ARG A 71 3.68 -6.88 12.27
CA ARG A 71 3.47 -5.44 12.29
C ARG A 71 2.02 -5.11 12.04
N CYS A 72 1.42 -4.27 12.88
CA CYS A 72 0.10 -3.72 12.59
C CYS A 72 0.20 -2.60 11.54
N ARG A 73 -0.56 -2.70 10.45
CA ARG A 73 -0.63 -1.64 9.42
C ARG A 73 -1.28 -0.35 9.90
N LYS A 74 -2.08 -0.41 10.97
CA LYS A 74 -2.83 0.75 11.48
C LYS A 74 -2.01 1.58 12.47
N CYS A 75 -1.52 0.96 13.54
CA CYS A 75 -0.79 1.65 14.59
C CYS A 75 0.74 1.52 14.49
N GLY A 76 1.25 0.69 13.57
CA GLY A 76 2.69 0.47 13.39
C GLY A 76 3.35 -0.37 14.48
N GLN A 77 2.63 -0.82 15.51
CA GLN A 77 3.22 -1.66 16.56
C GLN A 77 3.73 -2.98 15.99
N GLU A 78 4.92 -3.38 16.45
CA GLU A 78 5.60 -4.61 16.08
C GLU A 78 5.69 -5.55 17.28
N ARG A 79 5.45 -6.84 17.06
CA ARG A 79 5.58 -7.90 18.06
C ARG A 79 6.11 -9.16 17.41
N ASN A 80 6.85 -9.97 18.16
CA ASN A 80 7.34 -11.24 17.64
C ASN A 80 6.19 -12.24 17.42
N HIS A 81 5.13 -12.13 18.21
CA HIS A 81 3.94 -12.97 18.11
C HIS A 81 2.64 -12.17 18.01
N ARG A 82 1.69 -12.66 17.20
CA ARG A 82 0.41 -11.98 16.96
C ARG A 82 -0.46 -11.86 18.22
N ASP A 83 -0.37 -12.80 19.15
CA ASP A 83 -1.14 -12.85 20.39
C ASP A 83 -0.67 -11.80 21.42
N GLU A 84 0.52 -11.23 21.23
CA GLU A 84 1.02 -10.11 22.04
C GLU A 84 0.32 -8.78 21.73
N PHE A 85 -0.48 -8.70 20.65
CA PHE A 85 -1.40 -7.59 20.37
C PHE A 85 -2.67 -7.67 21.24
N SER A 86 -2.49 -7.72 22.56
CA SER A 86 -3.56 -7.86 23.55
C SER A 86 -4.34 -6.55 23.77
N THR A 87 -3.69 -5.41 23.61
CA THR A 87 -4.34 -4.09 23.70
C THR A 87 -5.04 -3.73 22.39
N PRO A 88 -6.23 -3.11 22.44
CA PRO A 88 -6.93 -2.67 21.23
C PRO A 88 -6.09 -1.67 20.44
N CYS A 89 -6.29 -1.67 19.13
CA CYS A 89 -5.67 -0.68 18.25
C CYS A 89 -6.39 0.67 18.42
N ASP A 90 -5.79 1.59 19.18
CA ASP A 90 -6.35 2.93 19.42
C ASP A 90 -6.18 3.88 18.21
N THR A 91 -5.45 3.46 17.18
CA THR A 91 -5.40 4.21 15.92
C THR A 91 -6.70 3.91 15.16
N PRO A 92 -7.60 4.90 14.98
CA PRO A 92 -8.71 4.74 14.06
C PRO A 92 -8.11 4.33 12.71
N GLN A 93 -8.71 3.34 12.04
CA GLN A 93 -8.32 3.01 10.67
C GLN A 93 -8.20 4.33 9.92
N LEU A 94 -6.96 4.68 9.53
CA LEU A 94 -6.78 5.79 8.62
C LEU A 94 -7.52 5.34 7.38
N ALA A 95 -8.72 5.87 7.26
CA ALA A 95 -9.61 5.48 6.20
C ALA A 95 -8.84 5.81 4.92
N THR A 96 -8.79 4.86 3.98
CA THR A 96 -8.17 5.10 2.67
C THR A 96 -8.60 6.48 2.20
N ALA A 97 -7.72 7.30 1.60
CA ALA A 97 -7.99 8.70 1.26
C ALA A 97 -9.44 9.01 0.79
N LEU A 98 -10.06 8.06 0.08
CA LEU A 98 -11.49 7.99 -0.28
C LEU A 98 -12.49 8.07 0.89
N GLU A 99 -12.33 7.25 1.94
CA GLU A 99 -13.21 7.19 3.12
C GLU A 99 -12.94 8.33 4.11
N ALA A 100 -11.70 8.84 4.18
CA ALA A 100 -11.33 9.89 5.15
C ALA A 100 -11.85 11.28 4.75
N GLY A 101 -12.20 11.48 3.48
CA GLY A 101 -12.78 12.73 2.96
C GLY A 101 -14.25 12.93 3.30
N GLY A 102 -14.91 11.93 3.94
CA GLY A 102 -16.36 11.95 4.14
C GLY A 102 -17.17 11.79 2.84
N TYR A 103 -16.51 11.42 1.74
CA TYR A 103 -17.14 11.25 0.44
C TYR A 103 -17.46 9.78 0.18
N SER A 104 -18.75 9.44 0.15
CA SER A 104 -19.17 8.12 -0.32
C SER A 104 -18.85 7.94 -1.80
N ILE A 105 -18.33 6.77 -2.18
CA ILE A 105 -18.15 6.39 -3.60
C ILE A 105 -19.48 6.25 -4.33
N ASP A 106 -20.59 6.03 -3.63
CA ASP A 106 -21.91 5.98 -4.23
C ASP A 106 -22.43 7.38 -4.60
N ASP A 107 -21.87 8.44 -3.99
CA ASP A 107 -22.21 9.81 -4.36
C ASP A 107 -21.81 10.06 -5.82
N PRO A 108 -22.77 10.46 -6.68
CA PRO A 108 -22.50 10.69 -8.10
C PRO A 108 -21.37 11.68 -8.38
N ARG A 109 -21.15 12.69 -7.51
CA ARG A 109 -20.07 13.66 -7.67
C ARG A 109 -18.72 13.07 -7.30
N THR A 110 -18.64 12.20 -6.29
CA THR A 110 -17.41 11.44 -6.03
C THR A 110 -17.05 10.58 -7.23
N ARG A 111 -18.03 9.86 -7.81
CA ARG A 111 -17.76 9.04 -9.00
C ARG A 111 -17.31 9.88 -10.18
N ARG A 112 -17.92 11.04 -10.41
CA ARG A 112 -17.50 11.94 -11.49
C ARG A 112 -16.11 12.51 -11.21
N ALA A 113 -15.87 12.94 -9.98
CA ALA A 113 -14.55 13.39 -9.56
C ALA A 113 -13.50 12.32 -9.87
N LEU A 114 -13.75 11.04 -9.58
CA LEU A 114 -12.79 9.95 -9.83
C LEU A 114 -12.65 9.52 -11.30
N ASN A 115 -13.75 9.48 -12.06
CA ASN A 115 -13.77 8.87 -13.38
C ASN A 115 -13.62 9.86 -14.55
N GLU A 116 -13.95 11.13 -14.36
CA GLU A 116 -13.77 12.14 -15.40
C GLU A 116 -12.30 12.57 -15.48
N GLU A 117 -11.87 12.95 -16.67
CA GLU A 117 -10.54 13.49 -16.90
C GLU A 117 -10.47 14.90 -16.32
N LEU A 118 -9.78 15.02 -15.18
CA LEU A 118 -9.52 16.25 -14.46
C LEU A 118 -8.03 16.30 -14.17
N ASP A 119 -7.35 17.36 -14.62
CA ASP A 119 -5.93 17.59 -14.35
C ASP A 119 -5.80 18.64 -13.24
N VAL A 120 -5.22 18.25 -12.10
CA VAL A 120 -5.02 19.15 -10.96
C VAL A 120 -3.59 19.69 -10.97
N ARG A 121 -3.46 21.00 -10.99
CA ARG A 121 -2.18 21.71 -10.96
C ARG A 121 -2.06 22.52 -9.69
N PHE A 122 -0.94 22.34 -9.01
CA PHE A 122 -0.53 23.20 -7.91
C PHE A 122 0.08 24.49 -8.49
N ALA A 123 -0.76 25.50 -8.67
CA ALA A 123 -0.39 26.71 -9.42
C ALA A 123 0.62 27.58 -8.67
N THR A 124 0.38 27.86 -7.38
CA THR A 124 1.23 28.68 -6.53
C THR A 124 1.22 28.13 -5.11
N MET A 125 2.31 28.33 -4.36
CA MET A 125 2.33 27.97 -2.94
C MET A 125 1.16 28.62 -2.19
N GLY A 126 0.32 27.79 -1.57
CA GLY A 126 -0.91 28.21 -0.91
C GLY A 126 -2.06 27.22 -1.13
N PRO A 127 -3.27 27.55 -0.66
CA PRO A 127 -4.43 26.65 -0.69
C PRO A 127 -5.13 26.57 -2.05
N ILE A 128 -4.60 27.23 -3.08
CA ILE A 128 -5.25 27.37 -4.39
C ILE A 128 -4.68 26.37 -5.40
N TYR A 129 -5.59 25.61 -6.00
CA TYR A 129 -5.31 24.62 -7.03
C TYR A 129 -6.09 24.95 -8.30
N GLU A 130 -5.47 24.72 -9.45
CA GLU A 130 -6.13 24.82 -10.74
C GLU A 130 -6.59 23.43 -11.17
N VAL A 131 -7.84 23.30 -11.59
CA VAL A 131 -8.40 22.05 -12.10
C VAL A 131 -8.85 22.28 -13.54
N GLU A 132 -8.14 21.68 -14.47
CA GLU A 132 -8.53 21.64 -15.88
C GLU A 132 -9.47 20.45 -16.10
N SER A 133 -10.64 20.73 -16.66
CA SER A 133 -11.63 19.72 -17.00
C SER A 133 -11.45 19.18 -18.42
N GLU A 134 -11.99 18.01 -18.71
CA GLU A 134 -12.06 17.43 -20.08
C GLU A 134 -12.56 18.40 -21.15
N SER A 135 -13.45 19.34 -20.80
CA SER A 135 -13.92 20.39 -21.72
C SER A 135 -12.90 21.49 -22.04
N GLY A 136 -11.70 21.44 -21.47
CA GLY A 136 -10.66 22.46 -21.57
C GLY A 136 -10.94 23.71 -20.72
N ALA A 137 -11.89 23.63 -19.78
CA ALA A 137 -12.19 24.73 -18.86
C ALA A 137 -11.38 24.54 -17.57
N THR A 138 -10.71 25.60 -17.13
CA THR A 138 -9.92 25.62 -15.89
C THR A 138 -10.70 26.32 -14.78
N TYR A 139 -10.74 25.71 -13.61
CA TYR A 139 -11.37 26.24 -12.41
C TYR A 139 -10.36 26.36 -11.28
N GLU A 140 -10.51 27.39 -10.46
CA GLU A 140 -9.72 27.57 -9.24
C GLU A 140 -10.47 26.93 -8.08
N VAL A 141 -9.72 26.20 -7.25
CA VAL A 141 -10.21 25.48 -6.08
C VAL A 141 -9.39 25.96 -4.89
N ASP A 142 -10.06 26.57 -3.91
CA ASP A 142 -9.46 26.91 -2.63
C ASP A 142 -9.89 25.84 -1.61
N ILE A 143 -8.92 25.03 -1.19
CA ILE A 143 -9.21 23.93 -0.25
C ILE A 143 -9.42 24.39 1.18
N GLU A 144 -8.88 25.55 1.57
CA GLU A 144 -8.99 26.09 2.92
C GLU A 144 -10.34 26.80 3.10
N ALA A 145 -10.72 27.61 2.12
CA ALA A 145 -12.05 28.21 2.05
C ALA A 145 -13.13 27.19 1.64
N THR A 146 -12.75 26.00 1.18
CA THR A 146 -13.64 24.96 0.61
C THR A 146 -14.50 25.49 -0.55
N THR A 147 -13.90 26.32 -1.40
CA THR A 147 -14.59 26.98 -2.52
C THR A 147 -14.05 26.56 -3.89
N CYS A 148 -14.89 26.69 -4.91
CA CYS A 148 -14.50 26.45 -6.30
C CYS A 148 -15.19 27.45 -7.23
N THR A 149 -14.49 27.93 -8.24
CA THR A 149 -15.03 28.87 -9.24
C THR A 149 -15.91 28.20 -10.31
N CYS A 150 -16.21 26.91 -10.18
CA CYS A 150 -17.03 26.21 -11.16
C CYS A 150 -18.54 26.53 -11.00
N PRO A 151 -19.32 26.50 -12.09
CA PRO A 151 -20.76 26.79 -12.06
C PRO A 151 -21.56 25.84 -11.15
N ASP A 152 -21.13 24.58 -11.01
CA ASP A 152 -21.78 23.60 -10.13
C ASP A 152 -21.67 24.01 -8.65
N PHE A 153 -20.55 24.67 -8.29
CA PHE A 153 -20.35 25.18 -6.94
C PHE A 153 -21.20 26.43 -6.70
N GLU A 154 -21.15 27.42 -7.60
CA GLU A 154 -21.92 28.67 -7.49
C GLU A 154 -23.43 28.42 -7.33
N GLN A 155 -23.98 27.42 -8.02
CA GLN A 155 -25.41 27.13 -8.01
C GLN A 155 -25.85 26.32 -6.78
N ARG A 156 -24.93 25.72 -6.01
CA ARG A 156 -25.26 24.66 -5.03
C ARG A 156 -24.51 24.74 -3.70
N GLN A 157 -23.93 25.89 -3.35
CA GLN A 157 -23.37 26.08 -2.01
C GLN A 157 -24.45 25.92 -0.92
N PRO A 158 -24.21 25.23 0.22
CA PRO A 158 -22.95 24.68 0.72
C PRO A 158 -22.92 23.15 0.99
N ASP A 159 -24.00 22.38 0.81
CA ASP A 159 -24.15 21.12 1.56
C ASP A 159 -23.38 19.90 1.00
N ASN A 160 -22.83 19.94 -0.22
CA ASN A 160 -22.26 18.72 -0.81
C ASN A 160 -21.03 18.91 -1.73
N GLY A 161 -20.48 20.13 -1.82
CA GLY A 161 -19.31 20.45 -2.66
C GLY A 161 -19.48 20.16 -4.16
N CYS A 162 -18.46 20.49 -4.95
CA CYS A 162 -18.41 20.17 -6.38
C CYS A 162 -17.43 19.03 -6.66
N LYS A 163 -17.48 18.46 -7.87
CA LYS A 163 -16.53 17.41 -8.29
C LYS A 163 -15.07 17.85 -8.24
N HIS A 164 -14.78 19.13 -8.50
CA HIS A 164 -13.41 19.67 -8.52
C HIS A 164 -12.81 19.72 -7.11
N LEU A 165 -13.55 20.20 -6.12
CA LEU A 165 -13.14 20.17 -4.70
C LEU A 165 -12.82 18.74 -4.24
N ARG A 166 -13.69 17.78 -4.57
CA ARG A 166 -13.48 16.37 -4.23
C ARG A 166 -12.22 15.81 -4.90
N ARG A 167 -12.01 16.13 -6.17
CA ARG A 167 -10.83 15.70 -6.93
C ARG A 167 -9.55 16.22 -6.30
N VAL A 168 -9.46 17.51 -5.98
CA VAL A 168 -8.28 18.10 -5.33
C VAL A 168 -8.01 17.47 -3.97
N ASP A 169 -9.04 17.38 -3.12
CA ASP A 169 -8.90 16.77 -1.78
C ASP A 169 -8.40 15.33 -1.85
N LEU A 170 -8.91 14.54 -2.81
CA LEU A 170 -8.46 13.17 -3.03
C LEU A 170 -7.00 13.11 -3.48
N GLU A 171 -6.58 13.96 -4.43
CA GLU A 171 -5.21 13.94 -4.96
C GLU A 171 -4.17 14.43 -3.95
N ILE A 172 -4.52 15.38 -3.08
CA ILE A 172 -3.66 15.79 -1.96
C ILE A 172 -3.45 14.61 -1.01
N ARG A 173 -4.53 13.92 -0.64
CA ARG A 173 -4.49 12.81 0.33
C ARG A 173 -3.82 11.56 -0.22
N THR A 174 -3.89 11.32 -1.53
CA THR A 174 -3.18 10.22 -2.18
C THR A 174 -1.73 10.58 -2.53
N GLY A 175 -1.30 11.81 -2.24
CA GLY A 175 0.07 12.28 -2.50
C GLY A 175 0.39 12.46 -4.00
N LEU A 176 -0.64 12.67 -4.83
CA LEU A 176 -0.47 12.98 -6.26
C LEU A 176 -0.17 14.46 -6.48
N VAL A 177 -0.73 15.34 -5.65
CA VAL A 177 -0.39 16.77 -5.59
C VAL A 177 0.10 17.15 -4.19
N PRO A 178 0.92 18.19 -4.06
CA PRO A 178 1.36 18.66 -2.75
C PRO A 178 0.19 19.24 -1.93
N VAL A 179 0.29 19.18 -0.61
CA VAL A 179 -0.52 19.97 0.34
C VAL A 179 -0.19 21.47 0.20
N PRO A 180 -0.99 22.40 0.78
CA PRO A 180 -0.82 23.84 0.59
C PRO A 180 0.55 24.42 0.96
N ASP A 181 1.29 23.74 1.84
CA ASP A 181 2.65 24.15 2.22
C ASP A 181 3.72 23.79 1.16
N GLY A 182 3.31 23.14 0.07
CA GLY A 182 4.17 22.71 -1.03
C GLY A 182 4.85 21.36 -0.83
N THR A 183 4.54 20.62 0.24
CA THR A 183 5.06 19.27 0.50
C THR A 183 4.08 18.19 0.05
N PHE A 184 4.56 16.97 -0.20
CA PHE A 184 3.66 15.84 -0.51
C PHE A 184 3.35 15.06 0.77
N SER A 185 2.08 14.69 0.96
CA SER A 185 1.70 13.74 2.01
C SER A 185 2.28 12.36 1.64
N ARG A 186 3.15 11.80 2.50
CA ARG A 186 3.85 10.51 2.31
C ARG A 186 3.51 9.53 3.41
#